data_AF-A0A9X9MIM5-F1
#
_entry.id   AF-A0A9X9MIM5-F1
#
_cell.length_a   1.000
_cell.length_b   1.000
_cell.length_c   1.000
_cell.angle_alpha   90.00
_cell.angle_beta   90.00
_cell.angle_gamma   90.00
#
_symmetry.space_group_name_H-M   'P 1'
#
loop_
_entity.id
_entity.type
_entity.pdbx_description
1 polymer ?
#
loop_
_entity_poly.entity_id
_entity_poly.type
_entity_poly.pdbx_seq_one_letter_code
_entity_poly.pdbx_strand_id
1 'polypeptide(L)'
;MELTPIRNPGKYIHRENQVVMFPGKVKSGQDYSSSDRPRAPDEKIKQVSCKHAQSRHKLSSLERLPTEIVEKIFKLCLNLSLPRSSPIIGVRLANWNIYKTLILSVFETTWRKSLLSENDEGPEHRNNECEEQQTDILRCSWAVNALIVVYQRWIEENSFKPLKPIYFNPPADNLRKAQPLENPYDQAFFDKQFESFRAITRLRENIPEWKDLCWDRSEIVSSEVEIPDRLLLGPWSEEMLKELFCIIRFGASVDSWYSDKGETSFIGIRNAVKAGNIGALYLLLWAMDWNSECIEFFDCDFDGRNLITWAIRNVGGDYVAFMSHLLKLSRGLLSSADKRILVRDFAILENDAAFNEDRKTLDRLIRMKRVSISLLK
;
A
#
# COMPACT_ATOMS: atom_id res chain seq x y z
N MET A 1 30.41 -19.77 45.84
CA MET A 1 29.60 -18.83 45.03
C MET A 1 28.15 -19.12 45.35
N GLU A 2 27.55 -18.27 46.19
CA GLU A 2 26.15 -18.36 46.59
C GLU A 2 25.37 -17.30 45.81
N LEU A 3 24.33 -17.73 45.08
CA LEU A 3 23.39 -16.84 44.41
C LEU A 3 22.28 -16.48 45.41
N THR A 4 21.92 -15.20 45.45
CA THR A 4 20.72 -14.74 46.17
C THR A 4 19.73 -14.08 45.19
N PRO A 5 18.40 -14.27 45.37
CA PRO A 5 17.41 -14.16 44.31
C PRO A 5 16.70 -12.80 44.22
N ILE A 6 16.22 -12.49 43.01
CA ILE A 6 15.45 -11.28 42.65
C ILE A 6 13.96 -11.48 43.01
N ARG A 7 13.39 -10.53 43.76
CA ARG A 7 11.96 -10.46 44.12
C ARG A 7 11.16 -9.80 42.99
N ASN A 8 10.14 -10.50 42.47
CA ASN A 8 9.11 -9.94 41.59
C ASN A 8 7.83 -9.61 42.37
N PRO A 9 7.37 -8.35 42.42
CA PRO A 9 6.09 -8.00 43.02
C PRO A 9 4.92 -8.05 42.02
N GLY A 10 4.01 -9.01 42.25
CA GLY A 10 2.58 -8.76 42.43
C GLY A 10 1.69 -8.41 41.23
N LYS A 11 1.06 -9.44 40.64
CA LYS A 11 -0.18 -9.36 39.84
C LYS A 11 -1.36 -8.90 40.72
N TYR A 12 -2.10 -7.88 40.28
CA TYR A 12 -3.38 -7.48 40.88
C TYR A 12 -4.54 -8.17 40.14
N ILE A 13 -5.35 -8.92 40.91
CA ILE A 13 -6.56 -9.63 40.48
C ILE A 13 -7.78 -8.73 40.74
N HIS A 14 -8.66 -8.65 39.75
CA HIS A 14 -9.98 -8.02 39.78
C HIS A 14 -10.89 -8.62 40.87
N ARG A 15 -11.60 -7.78 41.61
CA ARG A 15 -12.79 -8.20 42.39
C ARG A 15 -13.93 -7.21 42.15
N GLU A 16 -14.99 -7.74 41.52
CA GLU A 16 -16.33 -7.17 41.52
C GLU A 16 -16.88 -7.09 42.95
N ASN A 17 -17.67 -6.05 43.22
CA ASN A 17 -18.75 -6.13 44.19
C ASN A 17 -19.87 -5.18 43.79
N GLN A 18 -20.98 -5.81 43.38
CA GLN A 18 -22.32 -5.24 43.31
C GLN A 18 -22.83 -4.94 44.73
N VAL A 19 -23.47 -3.79 44.94
CA VAL A 19 -24.66 -3.63 45.80
C VAL A 19 -25.39 -2.36 45.37
N VAL A 20 -26.60 -2.47 44.80
CA VAL A 20 -27.72 -1.57 45.12
C VAL A 20 -29.04 -2.33 44.90
N MET A 21 -29.76 -2.61 45.98
CA MET A 21 -31.21 -2.86 45.94
C MET A 21 -31.87 -2.15 47.13
N PHE A 22 -32.82 -1.27 46.83
CA PHE A 22 -33.98 -0.97 47.67
C PHE A 22 -35.19 -0.64 46.75
N PRO A 23 -36.43 -0.84 47.22
CA PRO A 23 -37.49 -1.39 46.40
C PRO A 23 -38.64 -0.40 46.09
N GLY A 24 -39.35 -0.70 45.01
CA GLY A 24 -40.81 -0.70 44.93
C GLY A 24 -41.56 0.64 44.92
N LYS A 25 -42.14 0.98 43.77
CA LYS A 25 -43.55 1.42 43.70
C LYS A 25 -44.16 1.18 42.32
N VAL A 26 -45.35 0.58 42.37
CA VAL A 26 -46.22 0.09 41.29
C VAL A 26 -47.06 1.23 40.69
N LYS A 27 -47.35 1.14 39.39
CA LYS A 27 -48.62 1.49 38.65
C LYS A 27 -48.33 1.39 37.13
N SER A 28 -48.75 0.37 36.39
CA SER A 28 -50.10 0.00 35.87
C SER A 28 -50.55 0.80 34.64
N GLY A 29 -50.81 0.08 33.54
CA GLY A 29 -51.59 0.48 32.34
C GLY A 29 -50.83 1.34 31.32
N GLN A 30 -51.05 1.28 30.00
CA GLN A 30 -51.78 0.41 29.09
C GLN A 30 -51.49 0.98 27.66
N ASP A 31 -51.71 0.14 26.66
CA ASP A 31 -52.10 0.48 25.28
C ASP A 31 -51.07 0.85 24.19
N TYR A 32 -51.33 0.19 23.05
CA TYR A 32 -50.65 0.25 21.76
C TYR A 32 -51.42 1.17 20.80
N SER A 33 -50.68 1.69 19.81
CA SER A 33 -51.09 2.10 18.46
C SER A 33 -51.71 3.49 18.19
N SER A 34 -50.89 4.28 17.48
CA SER A 34 -51.12 4.79 16.11
C SER A 34 -51.38 6.29 15.89
N SER A 35 -50.50 6.81 15.00
CA SER A 35 -50.59 7.95 14.05
C SER A 35 -50.99 9.33 14.55
N ASP A 36 -50.06 10.29 14.43
CA ASP A 36 -50.20 11.42 13.49
C ASP A 36 -48.89 12.22 13.36
N ARG A 37 -48.48 12.51 12.11
CA ARG A 37 -47.46 13.52 11.76
C ARG A 37 -48.09 14.93 11.89
N PRO A 38 -47.38 16.08 11.81
CA PRO A 38 -45.96 16.33 11.53
C PRO A 38 -45.31 17.36 12.49
N ARG A 39 -43.98 17.40 12.60
CA ARG A 39 -43.19 18.64 12.80
C ARG A 39 -41.69 18.34 12.76
N ALA A 40 -40.96 19.12 11.98
CA ALA A 40 -39.51 19.16 11.99
C ALA A 40 -38.99 19.48 13.40
N PRO A 41 -37.91 18.82 13.87
CA PRO A 41 -37.17 19.30 15.02
C PRO A 41 -35.84 19.93 14.59
N ASP A 42 -35.71 21.17 15.05
CA ASP A 42 -34.56 22.06 14.97
C ASP A 42 -33.22 21.41 15.31
N GLU A 43 -32.21 21.98 14.65
CA GLU A 43 -30.81 22.05 15.05
C GLU A 43 -30.64 22.16 16.58
N LYS A 44 -30.25 21.06 17.23
CA LYS A 44 -29.39 21.10 18.41
C LYS A 44 -28.39 19.95 18.35
N ILE A 45 -27.32 20.19 17.60
CA ILE A 45 -26.04 19.52 17.79
C ILE A 45 -25.67 19.71 19.25
N LYS A 46 -25.85 18.65 20.06
CA LYS A 46 -25.34 18.61 21.42
C LYS A 46 -23.82 18.64 21.31
N GLN A 47 -23.27 19.83 21.47
CA GLN A 47 -21.88 20.07 21.83
C GLN A 47 -21.59 19.29 23.10
N VAL A 48 -21.10 18.05 22.94
CA VAL A 48 -20.38 17.37 24.00
C VAL A 48 -19.11 18.17 24.21
N SER A 49 -19.14 18.94 25.30
CA SER A 49 -18.10 19.84 25.72
C SER A 49 -16.78 19.08 25.95
N CYS A 50 -15.83 19.22 25.02
CA CYS A 50 -14.42 18.86 25.22
C CYS A 50 -13.73 19.81 26.22
N LYS A 51 -14.29 20.00 27.42
CA LYS A 51 -13.73 20.90 28.44
C LYS A 51 -12.84 20.21 29.49
N HIS A 52 -12.52 18.92 29.33
CA HIS A 52 -11.69 18.19 30.30
C HIS A 52 -10.52 17.40 29.69
N ALA A 53 -9.78 17.99 28.75
CA ALA A 53 -8.48 17.45 28.31
C ALA A 53 -7.40 18.52 28.05
N GLN A 54 -7.52 19.73 28.61
CA GLN A 54 -6.42 20.70 28.59
C GLN A 54 -5.52 20.51 29.82
N SER A 55 -4.81 19.38 29.83
CA SER A 55 -3.55 19.30 30.57
C SER A 55 -2.62 20.36 29.97
N ARG A 56 -2.23 21.36 30.76
CA ARG A 56 -1.24 22.37 30.38
C ARG A 56 0.11 21.67 30.20
N HIS A 57 0.34 21.06 29.03
CA HIS A 57 1.66 20.61 28.65
C HIS A 57 2.59 21.82 28.67
N LYS A 58 3.59 21.80 29.57
CA LYS A 58 4.68 22.77 29.55
C LYS A 58 5.42 22.55 28.25
N LEU A 59 5.27 23.48 27.31
CA LEU A 59 6.01 23.47 26.05
C LEU A 59 7.51 23.33 26.35
N SER A 60 8.17 22.42 25.65
CA SER A 60 9.61 22.25 25.71
C SER A 60 10.31 23.54 25.26
N SER A 61 11.58 23.71 25.64
CA SER A 61 12.36 24.88 25.23
C SER A 61 12.43 25.02 23.70
N LEU A 62 12.43 23.90 22.98
CA LEU A 62 12.46 23.85 21.52
C LEU A 62 11.12 24.30 20.89
N GLU A 63 9.98 23.94 21.49
CA GLU A 63 8.65 24.37 21.04
C GLU A 63 8.38 25.87 21.29
N ARG A 64 9.14 26.51 22.19
CA ARG A 64 9.04 27.95 22.46
C ARG A 64 9.83 28.81 21.49
N LEU A 65 10.73 28.22 20.70
CA LEU A 65 11.47 28.97 19.71
C LEU A 65 10.54 29.56 18.65
N PRO A 66 10.86 30.74 18.09
CA PRO A 66 10.15 31.26 16.93
C PRO A 66 10.20 30.27 15.76
N THR A 67 9.14 30.25 14.95
CA THR A 67 9.01 29.33 13.80
C THR A 67 10.24 29.41 12.91
N GLU A 68 10.73 30.61 12.61
CA GLU A 68 11.88 30.86 11.73
C GLU A 68 13.16 30.19 12.23
N ILE A 69 13.34 30.11 13.55
CA ILE A 69 14.50 29.44 14.16
C ILE A 69 14.37 27.93 14.04
N VAL A 70 13.17 27.40 14.28
CA VAL A 70 12.87 25.97 14.12
C VAL A 70 13.05 25.55 12.66
N GLU A 71 12.59 26.35 11.70
CA GLU A 71 12.79 26.11 10.27
C GLU A 71 14.28 26.13 9.89
N LYS A 72 15.07 27.07 10.43
CA LYS A 72 16.53 27.12 10.21
C LYS A 72 17.25 25.90 10.77
N ILE A 73 16.92 25.49 12.01
CA ILE A 73 17.47 24.29 12.62
C ILE A 73 17.15 23.07 11.76
N PHE A 74 15.89 22.94 11.32
CA PHE A 74 15.49 21.83 10.46
C PHE A 74 16.23 21.82 9.12
N LYS A 75 16.38 22.97 8.46
CA LYS A 75 17.13 23.09 7.18
C LYS A 75 18.60 22.73 7.33
N LEU A 76 19.21 22.96 8.49
CA LEU A 76 20.60 22.60 8.76
C LEU A 76 20.77 21.11 9.05
N CYS A 77 19.82 20.50 9.76
CA CYS A 77 19.95 19.11 10.20
C CYS A 77 19.26 18.10 9.29
N LEU A 78 18.25 18.52 8.51
CA LEU A 78 17.37 17.70 7.65
C LEU A 78 16.80 16.43 8.31
N ASN A 79 16.74 16.41 9.64
CA ASN A 79 16.34 15.23 10.40
C ASN A 79 14.81 15.17 10.55
N LEU A 80 14.18 14.19 9.87
CA LEU A 80 12.73 13.96 9.92
C LEU A 80 12.20 13.54 11.30
N SER A 81 13.08 13.16 12.23
CA SER A 81 12.71 12.91 13.62
C SER A 81 12.26 14.20 14.33
N LEU A 82 12.75 15.36 13.90
CA LEU A 82 12.39 16.65 14.50
C LEU A 82 10.89 16.97 14.37
N PRO A 83 10.27 17.00 13.18
CA PRO A 83 8.83 17.20 13.05
C PRO A 83 8.01 16.07 13.70
N ARG A 84 8.56 14.85 13.81
CA ARG A 84 7.90 13.71 14.48
C ARG A 84 7.95 13.80 16.02
N SER A 85 8.92 14.52 16.58
CA SER A 85 9.12 14.63 18.04
C SER A 85 8.05 15.44 18.77
N SER A 86 7.36 16.35 18.05
CA SER A 86 6.30 17.18 18.62
C SER A 86 5.28 17.59 17.55
N PRO A 87 3.97 17.46 17.80
CA PRO A 87 2.93 17.95 16.89
C PRO A 87 3.04 19.45 16.59
N ILE A 88 3.49 20.26 17.56
CA ILE A 88 3.61 21.71 17.40
C ILE A 88 4.76 22.05 16.46
N ILE A 89 5.90 21.37 16.63
CA ILE A 89 7.05 21.51 15.73
C ILE A 89 6.68 21.00 14.34
N GLY A 90 5.99 19.87 14.26
CA GLY A 90 5.48 19.31 13.00
C GLY A 90 4.61 20.30 12.23
N VAL A 91 3.63 20.95 12.89
CA VAL A 91 2.77 21.96 12.25
C VAL A 91 3.58 23.19 11.79
N ARG A 92 4.57 23.63 12.57
CA ARG A 92 5.43 24.75 12.17
C ARG A 92 6.33 24.42 10.99
N LEU A 93 6.80 23.18 10.91
CA LEU A 93 7.62 22.68 9.80
C LEU A 93 6.79 22.22 8.59
N ALA A 94 5.46 22.17 8.71
CA ALA A 94 4.54 21.83 7.62
C ALA A 94 4.36 22.99 6.64
N ASN A 95 5.48 23.50 6.13
CA ASN A 95 5.57 24.59 5.19
C ASN A 95 6.05 24.04 3.85
N TRP A 96 5.33 24.36 2.77
CA TRP A 96 5.68 23.92 1.40
C TRP A 96 7.12 24.24 1.02
N ASN A 97 7.64 25.40 1.44
CA ASN A 97 9.03 25.78 1.15
C ASN A 97 10.04 24.83 1.81
N ILE A 98 9.72 24.32 3.00
CA ILE A 98 10.57 23.35 3.69
C ILE A 98 10.54 22.00 2.98
N TYR A 99 9.36 21.54 2.59
CA TYR A 99 9.20 20.30 1.82
C TYR A 99 9.93 20.38 0.48
N LYS A 100 9.80 21.50 -0.24
CA LYS A 100 10.54 21.74 -1.48
C LYS A 100 12.05 21.70 -1.25
N THR A 101 12.56 22.43 -0.26
CA THR A 101 14.01 22.45 0.03
C THR A 101 14.52 21.06 0.40
N LEU A 102 13.79 20.32 1.24
CA LEU A 102 14.15 18.97 1.65
C LEU A 102 14.19 18.01 0.45
N ILE A 103 13.15 18.00 -0.38
CA ILE A 103 13.09 17.14 -1.56
C ILE A 103 14.23 17.48 -2.53
N LEU A 104 14.46 18.76 -2.83
CA LEU A 104 15.57 19.15 -3.70
C LEU A 104 16.92 18.72 -3.12
N SER A 105 17.15 18.92 -1.82
CA SER A 105 18.43 18.55 -1.19
C SER A 105 18.74 17.05 -1.26
N VAL A 106 17.72 16.20 -1.30
CA VAL A 106 17.87 14.73 -1.24
C VAL A 106 17.77 14.06 -2.61
N PHE A 107 16.88 14.54 -3.49
CA PHE A 107 16.58 13.86 -4.76
C PHE A 107 17.25 14.51 -5.99
N GLU A 108 17.68 15.77 -5.91
CA GLU A 108 18.24 16.48 -7.07
C GLU A 108 19.48 15.77 -7.64
N THR A 109 20.31 15.19 -6.79
CA THR A 109 21.49 14.43 -7.23
C THR A 109 21.10 13.21 -8.06
N THR A 110 20.08 12.45 -7.64
CA THR A 110 19.52 11.32 -8.39
C THR A 110 18.96 11.78 -9.73
N TRP A 111 18.19 12.86 -9.75
CA TRP A 111 17.60 13.38 -10.99
C TRP A 111 18.63 13.85 -12.00
N ARG A 112 19.71 14.50 -11.53
CA ARG A 112 20.83 14.89 -12.39
C ARG A 112 21.52 13.65 -12.96
N LYS A 113 21.75 12.61 -12.14
CA LYS A 113 22.38 11.37 -12.60
C LYS A 113 21.54 10.67 -13.67
N SER A 114 20.24 10.51 -13.45
CA SER A 114 19.36 9.80 -14.40
C SER A 114 19.20 10.52 -15.72
N LEU A 115 19.25 11.86 -15.74
CA LEU A 115 19.14 12.65 -16.98
C LEU A 115 20.46 12.87 -17.73
N LEU A 116 21.60 12.73 -17.05
CA LEU A 116 22.93 12.98 -17.62
C LEU A 116 23.70 11.70 -17.97
N SER A 117 23.08 10.52 -17.85
CA SER A 117 23.70 9.23 -18.16
C SER A 117 23.91 9.01 -19.68
N GLU A 118 24.79 9.81 -20.28
CA GLU A 118 25.62 9.44 -21.42
C GLU A 118 27.07 9.89 -21.12
N ASN A 119 27.92 8.92 -20.72
CA ASN A 119 29.40 8.95 -20.85
C ASN A 119 30.33 9.34 -19.68
N ASP A 120 30.02 9.12 -18.40
CA ASP A 120 31.08 9.29 -17.37
C ASP A 120 31.03 8.23 -16.26
N GLU A 121 31.67 7.09 -16.52
CA GLU A 121 32.08 6.13 -15.49
C GLU A 121 33.27 6.71 -14.68
N GLY A 122 32.97 7.69 -13.83
CA GLY A 122 33.85 8.05 -12.72
C GLY A 122 33.67 7.07 -11.55
N PRO A 123 34.68 6.88 -10.67
CA PRO A 123 34.63 5.86 -9.63
C PRO A 123 33.47 6.16 -8.67
N GLU A 124 32.50 5.25 -8.68
CA GLU A 124 31.30 5.27 -7.85
C GLU A 124 31.69 5.37 -6.37
N HIS A 125 31.50 6.54 -5.77
CA HIS A 125 31.13 6.58 -4.37
C HIS A 125 29.62 6.39 -4.32
N ARG A 126 29.18 5.16 -4.03
CA ARG A 126 27.84 4.88 -3.54
C ARG A 126 27.65 5.71 -2.28
N ASN A 127 26.96 6.84 -2.42
CA ASN A 127 26.59 7.66 -1.27
C ASN A 127 25.32 7.05 -0.68
N ASN A 128 25.46 5.95 0.07
CA ASN A 128 24.37 5.27 0.78
C ASN A 128 23.51 6.24 1.63
N GLU A 129 24.12 7.33 2.11
CA GLU A 129 23.44 8.38 2.87
C GLU A 129 22.28 9.04 2.09
N CYS A 130 22.36 9.10 0.75
CA CYS A 130 21.32 9.68 -0.08
C CYS A 130 20.10 8.75 -0.17
N GLU A 131 20.31 7.44 -0.25
CA GLU A 131 19.25 6.43 -0.37
C GLU A 131 18.47 6.25 0.93
N GLU A 132 19.16 6.25 2.08
CA GLU A 132 18.52 6.21 3.39
C GLU A 132 17.62 7.45 3.59
N GLN A 133 18.12 8.64 3.20
CA GLN A 133 17.35 9.88 3.27
C GLN A 133 16.14 9.87 2.33
N GLN A 134 16.27 9.35 1.11
CA GLN A 134 15.15 9.20 0.17
C GLN A 134 14.09 8.27 0.77
N THR A 135 14.51 7.12 1.30
CA THR A 135 13.65 6.15 1.98
C THR A 135 12.89 6.79 3.14
N ASP A 136 13.59 7.53 3.99
CA ASP A 136 13.00 8.19 5.15
C ASP A 136 11.98 9.27 4.80
N ILE A 137 12.22 10.00 3.71
CA ILE A 137 11.26 10.95 3.14
C ILE A 137 10.04 10.21 2.61
N LEU A 138 10.21 9.16 1.79
CA LEU A 138 9.09 8.41 1.20
C LEU A 138 8.23 7.66 2.23
N ARG A 139 8.77 7.36 3.42
CA ARG A 139 7.95 6.84 4.54
C ARG A 139 6.88 7.85 4.99
N CYS A 140 7.06 9.14 4.71
CA CYS A 140 6.07 10.18 5.02
C CYS A 140 4.97 10.24 3.96
N SER A 141 3.70 10.15 4.37
CA SER A 141 2.55 10.15 3.46
C SER A 141 2.38 11.41 2.60
N TRP A 142 2.93 12.55 3.03
CA TRP A 142 2.89 13.79 2.25
C TRP A 142 3.93 13.82 1.13
N ALA A 143 4.97 13.00 1.22
CA ALA A 143 6.17 13.12 0.39
C ALA A 143 5.91 12.78 -1.07
N VAL A 144 5.12 11.75 -1.36
CA VAL A 144 4.85 11.30 -2.74
C VAL A 144 4.24 12.41 -3.61
N ASN A 145 3.20 13.08 -3.13
CA ASN A 145 2.57 14.18 -3.89
C ASN A 145 3.49 15.39 -3.99
N ALA A 146 4.23 15.71 -2.92
CA ALA A 146 5.19 16.79 -2.94
C ALA A 146 6.33 16.51 -3.93
N LEU A 147 6.79 15.26 -4.01
CA LEU A 147 7.85 14.81 -4.91
C LEU A 147 7.48 15.05 -6.37
N ILE A 148 6.25 14.68 -6.78
CA ILE A 148 5.74 14.90 -8.14
C ILE A 148 5.82 16.38 -8.51
N VAL A 149 5.26 17.24 -7.66
CA VAL A 149 5.20 18.68 -7.91
C VAL A 149 6.59 19.33 -7.95
N VAL A 150 7.49 18.93 -7.04
CA VAL A 150 8.85 19.47 -7.01
C VAL A 150 9.65 18.99 -8.21
N TYR A 151 9.54 17.71 -8.58
CA TYR A 151 10.23 17.15 -9.73
C TYR A 151 9.79 17.79 -11.04
N GLN A 152 8.47 17.95 -11.25
CA GLN A 152 7.92 18.64 -12.41
C GLN A 152 8.51 20.04 -12.55
N ARG A 153 8.49 20.82 -11.47
CA ARG A 153 9.02 22.18 -11.47
C ARG A 153 10.52 22.21 -11.73
N TRP A 154 11.26 21.24 -11.19
CA TRP A 154 12.69 21.12 -11.42
C TRP A 154 13.03 20.81 -12.89
N ILE A 155 12.26 19.94 -13.56
CA ILE A 155 12.41 19.70 -15.01
C ILE A 155 12.16 20.98 -15.81
N GLU A 156 11.07 21.69 -15.52
CA GLU A 156 10.68 22.93 -16.20
C GLU A 156 11.77 24.01 -16.04
N GLU A 157 12.30 24.18 -14.82
CA GLU A 157 13.36 25.15 -14.52
C GLU A 157 14.68 24.83 -15.23
N ASN A 158 15.00 23.54 -15.44
CA ASN A 158 16.24 23.12 -16.09
C ASN A 158 16.11 22.85 -17.60
N SER A 159 14.95 23.10 -18.20
CA SER A 159 14.69 22.91 -19.64
C SER A 159 15.03 21.52 -20.18
N PHE A 160 15.01 20.48 -19.33
CA PHE A 160 15.20 19.11 -19.79
C PHE A 160 13.99 18.67 -20.63
N LYS A 161 14.24 17.96 -21.73
CA LYS A 161 13.14 17.28 -22.43
C LYS A 161 12.58 16.24 -21.46
N PRO A 162 11.24 16.15 -21.29
CA PRO A 162 10.66 15.10 -20.46
C PRO A 162 11.13 13.74 -20.99
N LEU A 163 11.65 12.87 -20.10
CA LEU A 163 11.85 11.46 -20.44
C LEU A 163 10.54 10.92 -21.01
N LYS A 164 10.63 10.01 -21.99
CA LYS A 164 9.48 9.50 -22.75
C LYS A 164 8.32 9.19 -21.78
N PRO A 165 7.10 9.71 -22.02
CA PRO A 165 5.96 9.40 -21.17
C PRO A 165 5.73 7.89 -21.16
N ILE A 166 5.75 7.32 -19.96
CA ILE A 166 5.49 5.90 -19.71
C ILE A 166 3.98 5.77 -19.51
N TYR A 167 3.31 5.00 -20.39
CA TYR A 167 1.84 4.87 -20.41
C TYR A 167 1.39 3.49 -19.95
N PHE A 168 0.57 3.40 -18.90
CA PHE A 168 -0.19 2.20 -18.56
C PHE A 168 -1.35 2.07 -19.56
N ASN A 169 -1.11 1.48 -20.73
CA ASN A 169 -2.13 1.31 -21.76
C ASN A 169 -3.17 0.25 -21.32
N PRO A 170 -4.47 0.58 -21.27
CA PRO A 170 -5.51 -0.44 -21.24
C PRO A 170 -5.63 -1.13 -22.61
N PRO A 171 -5.97 -2.44 -22.66
CA PRO A 171 -6.08 -3.20 -23.89
C PRO A 171 -7.46 -2.96 -24.54
N ALA A 172 -7.68 -1.79 -25.11
CA ALA A 172 -8.71 -1.60 -26.13
C ALA A 172 -8.50 -0.27 -26.85
N ASP A 173 -8.49 -0.37 -28.18
CA ASP A 173 -8.52 0.71 -29.16
C ASP A 173 -9.12 2.02 -28.65
N ASN A 174 -8.27 3.04 -28.47
CA ASN A 174 -8.57 4.47 -28.67
C ASN A 174 -7.34 5.39 -28.63
N LEU A 175 -6.13 4.89 -28.31
CA LEU A 175 -4.91 5.71 -28.21
C LEU A 175 -4.15 5.97 -29.53
N ARG A 176 -4.74 5.67 -30.70
CA ARG A 176 -4.20 6.17 -31.99
C ARG A 176 -4.49 7.66 -32.24
N LYS A 177 -5.33 8.29 -31.43
CA LYS A 177 -5.38 9.75 -31.37
C LYS A 177 -4.47 10.17 -30.24
N ALA A 178 -3.22 10.47 -30.58
CA ALA A 178 -2.30 11.18 -29.70
C ALA A 178 -3.02 12.44 -29.21
N GLN A 179 -3.56 12.38 -27.99
CA GLN A 179 -3.88 13.60 -27.26
C GLN A 179 -2.55 14.34 -27.05
N PRO A 180 -2.57 15.69 -26.98
CA PRO A 180 -1.36 16.47 -26.74
C PRO A 180 -0.59 15.83 -25.59
N LEU A 181 0.73 15.72 -25.70
CA LEU A 181 1.58 15.18 -24.63
C LEU A 181 1.21 15.89 -23.32
N GLU A 182 0.37 15.27 -22.50
CA GLU A 182 0.17 15.65 -21.11
C GLU A 182 1.55 15.54 -20.47
N ASN A 183 1.94 16.53 -19.67
CA ASN A 183 3.23 16.50 -18.97
C ASN A 183 3.27 15.21 -18.14
N PRO A 184 4.19 14.25 -18.40
CA PRO A 184 4.21 12.96 -17.72
C PRO A 184 4.50 13.05 -16.22
N TYR A 185 4.81 14.26 -15.75
CA TYR A 185 5.12 14.57 -14.36
C TYR A 185 4.04 15.42 -13.67
N ASP A 186 2.90 15.66 -14.33
CA ASP A 186 1.74 16.28 -13.69
C ASP A 186 1.07 15.30 -12.72
N GLN A 187 0.66 15.79 -11.55
CA GLN A 187 -0.18 15.05 -10.62
C GLN A 187 -1.44 14.49 -11.31
N ALA A 188 -2.06 15.27 -12.21
CA ALA A 188 -3.22 14.81 -12.96
C ALA A 188 -2.90 13.62 -13.88
N PHE A 189 -1.68 13.57 -14.42
CA PHE A 189 -1.21 12.43 -15.20
C PHE A 189 -1.05 11.18 -14.34
N PHE A 190 -0.37 11.26 -13.19
CA PHE A 190 -0.25 10.14 -12.26
C PHE A 190 -1.61 9.62 -11.78
N ASP A 191 -2.54 10.53 -11.49
CA ASP A 191 -3.90 10.19 -11.09
C ASP A 191 -4.64 9.44 -12.21
N LYS A 192 -4.50 9.88 -13.46
CA LYS A 192 -5.07 9.21 -14.64
C LYS A 192 -4.46 7.83 -14.88
N GLN A 193 -3.15 7.68 -14.66
CA GLN A 193 -2.45 6.40 -14.74
C GLN A 193 -2.93 5.43 -13.65
N PHE A 194 -3.08 5.91 -12.41
CA PHE A 194 -3.62 5.11 -11.32
C PHE A 194 -5.07 4.69 -11.58
N GLU A 195 -5.92 5.57 -12.13
CA GLU A 195 -7.29 5.20 -12.53
C GLU A 195 -7.31 4.17 -13.67
N SER A 196 -6.37 4.24 -14.61
CA SER A 196 -6.22 3.22 -15.66
C SER A 196 -5.83 1.85 -15.08
N PHE A 197 -4.88 1.85 -14.14
CA PHE A 197 -4.52 0.65 -13.36
C PHE A 197 -5.72 0.10 -12.57
N ARG A 198 -6.48 0.97 -11.91
CA ARG A 198 -7.67 0.61 -11.16
C ARG A 198 -8.77 0.03 -12.04
N ALA A 199 -8.96 0.57 -13.24
CA ALA A 199 -9.90 0.03 -14.21
C ALA A 199 -9.54 -1.41 -14.59
N ILE A 200 -8.25 -1.70 -14.79
CA ILE A 200 -7.77 -3.05 -15.10
C ILE A 200 -8.01 -4.02 -13.94
N THR A 201 -7.69 -3.63 -12.71
CA THR A 201 -7.86 -4.50 -11.51
C THR A 201 -9.32 -4.76 -11.14
N ARG A 202 -10.27 -4.06 -11.78
CA ARG A 202 -11.71 -4.27 -11.66
C ARG A 202 -12.30 -5.17 -12.75
N LEU A 203 -11.53 -5.50 -13.78
CA LEU A 203 -12.00 -6.35 -14.87
C LEU A 203 -12.28 -7.77 -14.35
N ARG A 204 -13.37 -8.36 -14.81
CA ARG A 204 -13.66 -9.80 -14.57
C ARG A 204 -13.35 -10.66 -15.78
N GLU A 205 -13.39 -10.03 -16.96
CA GLU A 205 -13.26 -10.64 -18.27
C GLU A 205 -12.36 -9.74 -19.12
N ASN A 206 -11.80 -10.28 -20.21
CA ASN A 206 -10.89 -9.56 -21.11
C ASN A 206 -9.69 -8.93 -20.37
N ILE A 207 -9.19 -9.63 -19.35
CA ILE A 207 -8.03 -9.18 -18.57
C ILE A 207 -6.83 -9.13 -19.52
N PRO A 208 -6.13 -7.98 -19.64
CA PRO A 208 -4.90 -7.85 -20.43
C PRO A 208 -3.88 -8.94 -20.10
N GLU A 209 -3.08 -9.36 -21.08
CA GLU A 209 -1.90 -10.16 -20.78
C GLU A 209 -0.84 -9.28 -20.11
N TRP A 210 0.04 -9.91 -19.33
CA TRP A 210 1.13 -9.22 -18.65
C TRP A 210 1.94 -8.34 -19.62
N LYS A 211 2.25 -8.88 -20.80
CA LYS A 211 3.01 -8.18 -21.85
C LYS A 211 2.30 -6.95 -22.41
N ASP A 212 0.98 -6.86 -22.24
CA ASP A 212 0.17 -5.73 -22.71
C ASP A 212 0.13 -4.61 -21.66
N LEU A 213 0.59 -4.87 -20.44
CA LEU A 213 0.69 -3.91 -19.36
C LEU A 213 2.07 -3.26 -19.38
N CYS A 214 2.10 -1.92 -19.38
CA CYS A 214 3.35 -1.18 -19.32
C CYS A 214 3.76 -1.01 -17.86
N TRP A 215 4.91 -1.59 -17.52
CA TRP A 215 5.44 -1.60 -16.17
C TRP A 215 6.74 -0.79 -16.04
N ASP A 216 7.04 0.08 -17.01
CA ASP A 216 8.29 0.84 -16.95
C ASP A 216 8.32 1.67 -15.67
N ARG A 217 9.49 1.77 -15.07
CA ARG A 217 9.73 2.65 -13.92
C ARG A 217 10.48 3.88 -14.42
N SER A 218 10.20 5.01 -13.79
CA SER A 218 11.05 6.19 -13.96
C SER A 218 12.25 6.10 -13.03
N GLU A 219 13.28 6.88 -13.29
CA GLU A 219 14.47 6.99 -12.45
C GLU A 219 14.40 8.27 -11.60
N ILE A 220 13.23 8.49 -10.97
CA ILE A 220 12.96 9.65 -10.10
C ILE A 220 13.56 9.41 -8.71
N VAL A 221 13.63 8.16 -8.26
CA VAL A 221 14.29 7.75 -7.01
C VAL A 221 15.37 6.72 -7.30
N SER A 222 16.33 6.57 -6.38
CA SER A 222 17.35 5.50 -6.51
C SER A 222 16.68 4.13 -6.49
N SER A 223 17.25 3.16 -7.21
CA SER A 223 16.77 1.77 -7.20
C SER A 223 16.87 1.13 -5.81
N GLU A 224 17.82 1.58 -4.98
CA GLU A 224 18.04 1.08 -3.61
C GLU A 224 17.06 1.68 -2.58
N VAL A 225 16.10 2.51 -2.99
CA VAL A 225 15.12 3.10 -2.07
C VAL A 225 14.13 2.05 -1.57
N GLU A 226 14.04 1.92 -0.24
CA GLU A 226 13.15 0.93 0.34
C GLU A 226 11.68 1.36 0.26
N ILE A 227 10.83 0.42 -0.15
CA ILE A 227 9.38 0.57 -0.05
C ILE A 227 8.96 0.42 1.42
N PRO A 228 8.18 1.35 1.99
CA PRO A 228 7.70 1.25 3.37
C PRO A 228 6.90 -0.03 3.65
N ASP A 229 7.22 -0.75 4.73
CA ASP A 229 6.60 -2.03 5.08
C ASP A 229 5.06 -1.96 5.20
N ARG A 230 4.53 -0.81 5.63
CA ARG A 230 3.08 -0.57 5.69
C ARG A 230 2.41 -0.72 4.33
N LEU A 231 3.11 -0.37 3.25
CA LEU A 231 2.62 -0.49 1.88
C LEU A 231 2.80 -1.91 1.35
N LEU A 232 3.74 -2.67 1.89
CA LEU A 232 3.98 -4.06 1.50
C LEU A 232 3.03 -5.04 2.21
N LEU A 233 2.69 -4.82 3.48
CA LEU A 233 2.00 -5.82 4.31
C LEU A 233 0.46 -5.73 4.28
N GLY A 234 -0.09 -4.53 4.07
CA GLY A 234 -1.52 -4.27 4.18
C GLY A 234 -2.05 -4.33 5.63
N PRO A 235 -3.37 -4.22 5.85
CA PRO A 235 -4.43 -4.03 4.85
C PRO A 235 -4.29 -2.68 4.11
N TRP A 236 -4.68 -2.65 2.83
CA TRP A 236 -4.51 -1.46 1.99
C TRP A 236 -5.80 -0.67 1.85
N SER A 237 -5.74 0.63 2.12
CA SER A 237 -6.72 1.59 1.62
C SER A 237 -6.40 1.97 0.17
N GLU A 238 -7.31 2.67 -0.51
CA GLU A 238 -7.00 3.17 -1.86
C GLU A 238 -5.84 4.16 -1.87
N GLU A 239 -5.73 4.99 -0.85
CA GLU A 239 -4.62 5.95 -0.71
C GLU A 239 -3.29 5.21 -0.58
N MET A 240 -3.26 4.10 0.16
CA MET A 240 -2.06 3.26 0.26
C MET A 240 -1.69 2.58 -1.06
N LEU A 241 -2.69 2.10 -1.82
CA LEU A 241 -2.44 1.54 -3.15
C LEU A 241 -1.94 2.60 -4.13
N LYS A 242 -2.50 3.80 -4.08
CA LYS A 242 -2.05 4.94 -4.90
C LYS A 242 -0.62 5.34 -4.54
N GLU A 243 -0.32 5.39 -3.25
CA GLU A 243 1.03 5.69 -2.75
C GLU A 243 2.04 4.64 -3.20
N LEU A 244 1.71 3.36 -3.03
CA LEU A 244 2.56 2.24 -3.49
C LEU A 244 2.76 2.29 -5.01
N PHE A 245 1.70 2.51 -5.78
CA PHE A 245 1.76 2.67 -7.23
C PHE A 245 2.74 3.78 -7.64
N CYS A 246 2.64 4.96 -7.02
CA CYS A 246 3.54 6.08 -7.30
C CYS A 246 4.99 5.75 -6.95
N ILE A 247 5.25 5.17 -5.77
CA ILE A 247 6.61 4.83 -5.32
C ILE A 247 7.28 3.84 -6.29
N ILE A 248 6.57 2.78 -6.69
CA ILE A 248 7.09 1.81 -7.68
C ILE A 248 7.34 2.50 -9.03
N ARG A 249 6.42 3.36 -9.47
CA ARG A 249 6.58 4.12 -10.72
C ARG A 249 7.76 5.07 -10.68
N PHE A 250 8.13 5.59 -9.51
CA PHE A 250 9.29 6.47 -9.35
C PHE A 250 10.64 5.77 -9.45
N GLY A 251 10.67 4.43 -9.39
CA GLY A 251 11.90 3.66 -9.49
C GLY A 251 12.13 2.65 -8.37
N ALA A 252 11.41 2.79 -7.25
CA ALA A 252 11.61 1.93 -6.09
C ALA A 252 11.24 0.47 -6.39
N SER A 253 12.06 -0.45 -5.91
CA SER A 253 11.89 -1.88 -6.09
C SER A 253 12.22 -2.67 -4.84
N VAL A 254 11.91 -3.96 -4.88
CA VAL A 254 12.37 -4.93 -3.90
C VAL A 254 13.51 -5.70 -4.55
N ASP A 255 14.73 -5.46 -4.07
CA ASP A 255 15.96 -5.89 -4.74
C ASP A 255 16.10 -7.40 -4.93
N SER A 256 15.55 -8.21 -4.01
CA SER A 256 15.62 -9.67 -4.11
C SER A 256 14.57 -10.37 -3.25
N TRP A 257 14.12 -11.55 -3.69
CA TRP A 257 13.27 -12.48 -2.96
C TRP A 257 13.84 -12.91 -1.61
N TYR A 258 15.16 -13.06 -1.54
CA TYR A 258 15.86 -13.55 -0.34
C TYR A 258 16.22 -12.44 0.64
N SER A 259 15.86 -11.20 0.33
CA SER A 259 16.02 -10.08 1.26
C SER A 259 14.89 -10.04 2.28
N ASP A 260 15.13 -9.37 3.41
CA ASP A 260 14.11 -9.10 4.43
C ASP A 260 12.88 -8.40 3.83
N LYS A 261 13.08 -7.54 2.83
CA LYS A 261 12.00 -6.86 2.09
C LYS A 261 11.29 -7.79 1.10
N GLY A 262 12.00 -8.76 0.53
CA GLY A 262 11.44 -9.85 -0.25
C GLY A 262 10.48 -10.70 0.59
N GLU A 263 10.91 -11.11 1.78
CA GLU A 263 10.06 -11.84 2.74
C GLU A 263 8.83 -11.00 3.15
N THR A 264 9.03 -9.72 3.44
CA THR A 264 7.94 -8.79 3.76
C THR A 264 6.92 -8.70 2.60
N SER A 265 7.42 -8.63 1.36
CA SER A 265 6.58 -8.60 0.15
C SER A 265 5.83 -9.91 -0.06
N PHE A 266 6.45 -11.05 0.24
CA PHE A 266 5.77 -12.36 0.24
C PHE A 266 4.63 -12.43 1.24
N ILE A 267 4.85 -11.95 2.47
CA ILE A 267 3.80 -11.86 3.49
C ILE A 267 2.68 -10.94 2.97
N GLY A 268 3.05 -9.82 2.33
CA GLY A 268 2.15 -8.95 1.60
C GLY A 268 1.29 -9.68 0.57
N ILE A 269 1.89 -10.49 -0.30
CA ILE A 269 1.18 -11.25 -1.33
C ILE A 269 0.21 -12.24 -0.68
N ARG A 270 0.63 -12.93 0.39
CA ARG A 270 -0.27 -13.81 1.16
C ARG A 270 -1.47 -13.04 1.71
N ASN A 271 -1.25 -11.84 2.23
CA ASN A 271 -2.32 -10.98 2.73
C ASN A 271 -3.23 -10.48 1.60
N ALA A 272 -2.68 -10.14 0.43
CA ALA A 272 -3.43 -9.73 -0.75
C ALA A 272 -4.35 -10.85 -1.24
N VAL A 273 -3.86 -12.09 -1.30
CA VAL A 273 -4.65 -13.28 -1.63
C VAL A 273 -5.76 -13.50 -0.60
N LYS A 274 -5.43 -13.51 0.69
CA LYS A 274 -6.42 -13.69 1.77
C LYS A 274 -7.51 -12.62 1.77
N ALA A 275 -7.18 -11.39 1.38
CA ALA A 275 -8.14 -10.31 1.23
C ALA A 275 -8.91 -10.37 -0.11
N GLY A 276 -8.38 -11.05 -1.12
CA GLY A 276 -8.87 -10.97 -2.50
C GLY A 276 -8.57 -9.61 -3.15
N ASN A 277 -7.52 -8.92 -2.72
CA ASN A 277 -7.15 -7.60 -3.22
C ASN A 277 -6.29 -7.71 -4.48
N ILE A 278 -6.94 -7.58 -5.64
CA ILE A 278 -6.29 -7.67 -6.96
C ILE A 278 -5.30 -6.52 -7.16
N GLY A 279 -5.63 -5.30 -6.72
CA GLY A 279 -4.73 -4.14 -6.84
C GLY A 279 -3.42 -4.35 -6.08
N ALA A 280 -3.51 -4.78 -4.82
CA ALA A 280 -2.33 -5.10 -4.02
C ALA A 280 -1.50 -6.21 -4.67
N LEU A 281 -2.13 -7.27 -5.20
CA LEU A 281 -1.44 -8.33 -5.92
C LEU A 281 -0.59 -7.74 -7.06
N TYR A 282 -1.20 -6.96 -7.97
CA TYR A 282 -0.47 -6.40 -9.11
C TYR A 282 0.71 -5.52 -8.68
N LEU A 283 0.52 -4.64 -7.70
CA LEU A 283 1.57 -3.73 -7.24
C LEU A 283 2.72 -4.47 -6.56
N LEU A 284 2.43 -5.46 -5.73
CA LEU A 284 3.47 -6.25 -5.07
C LEU A 284 4.28 -7.06 -6.09
N LEU A 285 3.63 -7.65 -7.08
CA LEU A 285 4.33 -8.36 -8.16
C LEU A 285 5.18 -7.38 -9.01
N TRP A 286 4.68 -6.16 -9.24
CA TRP A 286 5.45 -5.14 -9.94
C TRP A 286 6.65 -4.63 -9.14
N ALA A 287 6.54 -4.50 -7.82
CA ALA A 287 7.63 -4.06 -6.97
C ALA A 287 8.84 -5.01 -7.02
N MET A 288 8.61 -6.30 -7.25
CA MET A 288 9.63 -7.36 -7.23
C MET A 288 10.39 -7.58 -8.55
N ASP A 289 10.49 -6.53 -9.39
CA ASP A 289 11.17 -6.56 -10.70
C ASP A 289 10.97 -7.85 -11.50
N TRP A 290 9.71 -8.04 -11.88
CA TRP A 290 9.18 -9.24 -12.53
C TRP A 290 9.90 -9.70 -13.80
N ASN A 291 10.80 -8.89 -14.38
CA ASN A 291 11.48 -9.19 -15.64
C ASN A 291 12.67 -10.16 -15.51
N SER A 292 13.32 -10.25 -14.35
CA SER A 292 14.54 -11.06 -14.18
C SER A 292 14.29 -12.45 -13.56
N GLU A 293 13.34 -12.58 -12.62
CA GLU A 293 13.23 -13.76 -11.73
C GLU A 293 11.81 -14.38 -11.67
N CYS A 294 11.02 -14.07 -12.70
CA CYS A 294 9.60 -14.37 -12.86
C CYS A 294 9.19 -15.85 -12.65
N ILE A 295 10.04 -16.77 -13.12
CA ILE A 295 9.74 -18.21 -13.15
C ILE A 295 9.84 -18.79 -11.74
N GLU A 296 10.87 -18.39 -10.99
CA GLU A 296 11.11 -18.90 -9.65
C GLU A 296 10.03 -18.46 -8.67
N PHE A 297 9.38 -17.32 -8.91
CA PHE A 297 8.32 -16.84 -8.03
C PHE A 297 7.13 -17.80 -7.91
N PHE A 298 6.61 -18.27 -9.05
CA PHE A 298 5.47 -19.18 -8.99
C PHE A 298 5.87 -20.52 -8.41
N ASP A 299 7.15 -20.87 -8.44
CA ASP A 299 7.67 -22.07 -7.81
C ASP A 299 8.03 -21.87 -6.33
N CYS A 300 7.98 -20.63 -5.81
CA CYS A 300 8.25 -20.34 -4.41
C CYS A 300 7.27 -21.06 -3.48
N ASP A 301 7.79 -21.41 -2.31
CA ASP A 301 7.06 -22.22 -1.36
C ASP A 301 6.11 -21.38 -0.48
N PHE A 302 4.81 -21.45 -0.78
CA PHE A 302 3.72 -20.95 0.04
C PHE A 302 3.13 -22.10 0.86
N ASP A 303 3.75 -22.40 2.01
CA ASP A 303 3.34 -23.45 2.96
C ASP A 303 3.30 -24.87 2.33
N GLY A 304 4.37 -25.25 1.63
CA GLY A 304 4.54 -26.51 0.91
C GLY A 304 3.95 -26.53 -0.52
N ARG A 305 3.59 -25.38 -1.10
CA ARG A 305 2.80 -25.27 -2.36
C ARG A 305 3.15 -24.03 -3.16
N ASN A 306 3.02 -24.10 -4.49
CA ASN A 306 3.07 -22.90 -5.33
C ASN A 306 1.94 -21.90 -5.02
N LEU A 307 2.16 -20.63 -5.35
CA LEU A 307 1.23 -19.52 -5.07
C LEU A 307 -0.20 -19.82 -5.52
N ILE A 308 -0.37 -20.36 -6.73
CA ILE A 308 -1.71 -20.59 -7.32
C ILE A 308 -2.46 -21.66 -6.53
N THR A 309 -1.77 -22.75 -6.19
CA THR A 309 -2.33 -23.85 -5.42
C THR A 309 -2.66 -23.43 -3.99
N TRP A 310 -1.83 -22.56 -3.41
CA TRP A 310 -2.10 -21.95 -2.11
C TRP A 310 -3.28 -20.97 -2.19
N ALA A 311 -3.38 -20.18 -3.26
CA ALA A 311 -4.46 -19.20 -3.47
C ALA A 311 -5.84 -19.85 -3.60
N ILE A 312 -5.97 -21.02 -4.23
CA ILE A 312 -7.25 -21.75 -4.31
C ILE A 312 -7.89 -21.92 -2.92
N ARG A 313 -7.06 -22.24 -1.91
CA ARG A 313 -7.53 -22.50 -0.54
C ARG A 313 -7.80 -21.21 0.23
N ASN A 314 -6.99 -20.19 -0.01
CA ASN A 314 -6.90 -19.03 0.88
C ASN A 314 -7.55 -17.77 0.33
N VAL A 315 -7.90 -17.72 -0.96
CA VAL A 315 -8.37 -16.48 -1.58
C VAL A 315 -9.63 -15.93 -0.90
N GLY A 316 -9.64 -14.65 -0.57
CA GLY A 316 -10.80 -13.95 -0.02
C GLY A 316 -11.57 -13.18 -1.09
N GLY A 317 -12.56 -12.41 -0.64
CA GLY A 317 -13.28 -11.44 -1.48
C GLY A 317 -13.89 -12.06 -2.74
N ASP A 318 -13.71 -11.38 -3.87
CA ASP A 318 -14.14 -11.83 -5.19
C ASP A 318 -13.15 -12.85 -5.77
N TYR A 319 -13.20 -14.06 -5.21
CA TYR A 319 -12.29 -15.15 -5.55
C TYR A 319 -12.31 -15.53 -7.04
N VAL A 320 -13.40 -15.31 -7.76
CA VAL A 320 -13.47 -15.60 -9.20
C VAL A 320 -12.60 -14.61 -9.97
N ALA A 321 -12.82 -13.30 -9.74
CA ALA A 321 -12.02 -12.26 -10.38
C ALA A 321 -10.54 -12.40 -10.00
N PHE A 322 -10.25 -12.62 -8.72
CA PHE A 322 -8.88 -12.78 -8.24
C PHE A 322 -8.17 -13.96 -8.93
N MET A 323 -8.81 -15.13 -9.00
CA MET A 323 -8.22 -16.29 -9.67
C MET A 323 -8.07 -16.07 -11.18
N SER A 324 -9.00 -15.37 -11.83
CA SER A 324 -8.85 -14.99 -13.25
C SER A 324 -7.60 -14.14 -13.48
N HIS A 325 -7.40 -13.12 -12.64
CA HIS A 325 -6.23 -12.26 -12.69
C HIS A 325 -4.95 -13.03 -12.43
N LEU A 326 -4.89 -13.80 -11.33
CA LEU A 326 -3.70 -14.58 -10.97
C LEU A 326 -3.31 -15.57 -12.08
N LEU A 327 -4.28 -16.28 -12.67
CA LEU A 327 -4.02 -17.23 -13.75
C LEU A 327 -3.61 -16.57 -15.06
N LYS A 328 -4.11 -15.35 -15.33
CA LYS A 328 -3.70 -14.56 -16.49
C LYS A 328 -2.27 -14.04 -16.32
N LEU A 329 -1.90 -13.63 -15.11
CA LEU A 329 -0.54 -13.24 -14.75
C LEU A 329 0.45 -14.41 -14.84
N SER A 330 0.03 -15.62 -14.45
CA SER A 330 0.84 -16.83 -14.54
C SER A 330 0.82 -17.50 -15.92
N ARG A 331 0.12 -16.93 -16.91
CA ARG A 331 -0.07 -17.55 -18.23
C ARG A 331 1.25 -17.57 -18.97
N GLY A 332 1.70 -18.77 -19.36
CA GLY A 332 3.01 -18.98 -20.00
C GLY A 332 4.11 -19.37 -19.02
N LEU A 333 3.92 -19.15 -17.71
CA LEU A 333 4.83 -19.59 -16.65
C LEU A 333 4.46 -20.99 -16.13
N LEU A 334 3.18 -21.36 -16.23
CA LEU A 334 2.71 -22.67 -15.77
C LEU A 334 3.10 -23.80 -16.71
N SER A 335 3.83 -24.78 -16.17
CA SER A 335 4.12 -26.03 -16.87
C SER A 335 2.87 -26.91 -17.00
N SER A 336 2.92 -27.89 -17.90
CA SER A 336 1.87 -28.92 -17.99
C SER A 336 1.72 -29.74 -16.70
N ALA A 337 2.78 -29.82 -15.88
CA ALA A 337 2.71 -30.48 -14.57
C ALA A 337 1.89 -29.63 -13.59
N ASP A 338 2.10 -28.31 -13.55
CA ASP A 338 1.36 -27.39 -12.68
C ASP A 338 -0.12 -27.38 -13.00
N LYS A 339 -0.47 -27.39 -14.29
CA LYS A 339 -1.87 -27.52 -14.74
C LYS A 339 -2.53 -28.80 -14.20
N ARG A 340 -1.81 -29.93 -14.19
CA ARG A 340 -2.31 -31.20 -13.64
C ARG A 340 -2.44 -31.15 -12.11
N ILE A 341 -1.45 -30.57 -11.42
CA ILE A 341 -1.48 -30.37 -9.97
C ILE A 341 -2.70 -29.52 -9.60
N LEU A 342 -2.95 -28.44 -10.33
CA LEU A 342 -4.10 -27.56 -10.11
C LEU A 342 -5.44 -28.32 -10.22
N VAL A 343 -5.63 -29.09 -11.29
CA VAL A 343 -6.85 -29.89 -11.49
C VAL A 343 -7.01 -30.94 -10.38
N ARG A 344 -5.92 -31.59 -9.97
CA ARG A 344 -5.91 -32.54 -8.86
C ARG A 344 -6.31 -31.86 -7.55
N ASP A 345 -5.75 -30.70 -7.25
CA ASP A 345 -6.01 -29.97 -6.02
C ASP A 345 -7.46 -29.46 -5.94
N PHE A 346 -8.05 -29.04 -7.07
CA PHE A 346 -9.49 -28.78 -7.13
C PHE A 346 -10.32 -30.03 -6.78
N ALA A 347 -9.98 -31.20 -7.36
CA ALA A 347 -10.72 -32.44 -7.08
C ALA A 347 -10.62 -32.87 -5.61
N ILE A 348 -9.44 -32.74 -5.00
CA ILE A 348 -9.25 -33.03 -3.57
C ILE A 348 -10.13 -32.10 -2.72
N LEU A 349 -10.07 -30.79 -2.97
CA LEU A 349 -10.84 -29.82 -2.20
C LEU A 349 -12.35 -29.95 -2.40
N GLU A 350 -12.81 -30.31 -3.61
CA GLU A 350 -14.22 -30.61 -3.88
C GLU A 350 -14.69 -31.83 -3.09
N ASN A 351 -13.89 -32.90 -3.06
CA ASN A 351 -14.19 -34.11 -2.28
C ASN A 351 -14.21 -33.82 -0.78
N ASP A 352 -13.25 -33.06 -0.27
CA ASP A 352 -13.19 -32.66 1.15
C ASP A 352 -14.40 -31.79 1.52
N ALA A 353 -14.79 -30.83 0.68
CA ALA A 353 -15.97 -30.00 0.91
C ALA A 353 -17.27 -30.80 0.85
N ALA A 354 -17.37 -31.75 -0.08
CA ALA A 354 -18.53 -32.65 -0.19
C ALA A 354 -18.63 -33.60 1.02
N PHE A 355 -17.50 -34.15 1.47
CA PHE A 355 -17.44 -35.02 2.65
C PHE A 355 -17.84 -34.28 3.94
N ASN A 356 -17.42 -33.02 4.08
CA ASN A 356 -17.77 -32.17 5.23
C ASN A 356 -19.15 -31.48 5.08
N GLU A 357 -19.90 -31.78 4.02
CA GLU A 357 -21.19 -31.15 3.69
C GLU A 357 -21.16 -29.61 3.58
N ASP A 358 -19.98 -29.02 3.33
CA ASP A 358 -19.80 -27.57 3.16
C ASP A 358 -20.19 -27.13 1.74
N ARG A 359 -21.50 -26.96 1.54
CA ARG A 359 -22.07 -26.53 0.25
C ARG A 359 -21.54 -25.19 -0.24
N LYS A 360 -21.20 -24.27 0.68
CA LYS A 360 -20.74 -22.92 0.32
C LYS A 360 -19.33 -22.99 -0.27
N THR A 361 -18.45 -23.76 0.36
CA THR A 361 -17.09 -23.99 -0.15
C THR A 361 -17.13 -24.78 -1.46
N LEU A 362 -18.01 -25.78 -1.57
CA LEU A 362 -18.17 -26.56 -2.80
C LEU A 362 -18.61 -25.71 -4.00
N ASP A 363 -19.65 -24.88 -3.86
CA ASP A 363 -20.09 -23.97 -4.95
C ASP A 363 -18.99 -22.98 -5.35
N ARG A 364 -18.27 -22.44 -4.34
CA ARG A 364 -17.10 -21.59 -4.58
C ARG A 364 -16.04 -22.30 -5.42
N LEU A 365 -15.66 -23.52 -5.06
CA LEU A 365 -14.64 -24.30 -5.77
C LEU A 365 -15.07 -24.63 -7.20
N ILE A 366 -16.34 -25.02 -7.41
CA ILE A 366 -16.88 -25.32 -8.74
C ILE A 366 -16.80 -24.08 -9.65
N ARG A 367 -17.16 -22.90 -9.15
CA ARG A 367 -17.07 -21.65 -9.91
C ARG A 367 -15.64 -21.29 -10.25
N MET A 368 -14.72 -21.40 -9.29
CA MET A 368 -13.29 -21.17 -9.51
C MET A 368 -12.75 -22.14 -10.57
N LYS A 369 -12.98 -23.45 -10.40
CA LYS A 369 -12.52 -24.50 -11.30
C LYS A 369 -12.99 -24.26 -12.73
N ARG A 370 -14.25 -23.87 -12.93
CA ARG A 370 -14.81 -23.56 -14.26
C ARG A 370 -14.00 -22.46 -14.95
N VAL A 371 -13.72 -21.37 -14.24
CA VAL A 371 -12.94 -20.25 -14.77
C VAL A 371 -11.49 -20.65 -15.00
N SER A 372 -10.85 -21.32 -14.03
CA SER A 372 -9.47 -21.76 -14.14
C SER A 372 -9.24 -22.68 -15.33
N ILE A 373 -10.12 -23.67 -15.54
CA ILE A 373 -10.03 -24.58 -16.68
C ILE A 373 -10.23 -23.84 -18.00
N SER A 374 -11.12 -22.86 -18.06
CA SER A 374 -11.35 -22.08 -19.27
C SER A 374 -10.14 -21.23 -19.68
N LEU A 375 -9.38 -20.71 -18.70
CA LEU A 375 -8.20 -19.87 -18.95
C LEU A 375 -6.93 -20.67 -19.23
N LEU A 376 -6.88 -21.94 -18.83
CA LEU A 376 -5.73 -22.84 -19.01
C LEU A 376 -5.76 -23.63 -20.32
N LYS A 377 -6.92 -23.69 -20.98
CA LYS A 377 -7.09 -24.09 -22.38
C LYS A 377 -6.53 -23.00 -23.29
#